data_AF-A0A0N0MU47-F1
#
_entry.id   AF-A0A0N0MU47-F1
#
_cell.length_a   1.000
_cell.length_b   1.000
_cell.length_c   1.000
_cell.angle_alpha   90.00
_cell.angle_beta   90.00
_cell.angle_gamma   90.00
#
_symmetry.space_group_name_H-M   'P 1'
#
loop_
_entity.id
_entity.type
_entity.pdbx_description
1 polymer ?
#
loop_
_entity_poly.entity_id
_entity_poly.type
_entity_poly.pdbx_seq_one_letter_code
_entity_poly.pdbx_strand_id
1 'polypeptide(L)'
;METVDDADAYGAFVLGSAVHGRTWLDAAKDFVRDNLDVLAPRPVWIFSVGMPGALRGPWRRLAAKEVPLIVESLPGDLSHRRHLPFSGVVARDQLSRAGRILFHLVGGRFGGYRDGDAIDGWASGIAEELTRT
;
A
#
# COMPACT_ATOMS: atom_id res chain seq x y z
N MET A 1 14.73 -8.51 -9.83
CA MET A 1 13.70 -8.85 -8.83
C MET A 1 14.26 -10.05 -8.10
N GLU A 2 14.56 -9.90 -6.82
CA GLU A 2 15.08 -10.99 -6.01
C GLU A 2 13.92 -11.93 -5.70
N THR A 3 14.10 -13.22 -5.95
CA THR A 3 13.11 -14.26 -5.68
C THR A 3 13.36 -14.79 -4.28
N VAL A 4 12.30 -14.86 -3.48
CA VAL A 4 12.35 -15.52 -2.17
C VAL A 4 11.96 -16.97 -2.40
N ASP A 5 12.89 -17.88 -2.16
CA ASP A 5 12.68 -19.32 -2.42
C ASP A 5 11.90 -20.02 -1.29
N ASP A 6 11.92 -19.47 -0.06
CA ASP A 6 11.19 -20.02 1.09
C ASP A 6 10.64 -18.89 1.98
N ALA A 7 9.32 -18.67 1.94
CA ALA A 7 8.66 -17.69 2.79
C ALA A 7 8.56 -18.15 4.25
N ASP A 8 8.68 -19.45 4.54
CA ASP A 8 8.58 -19.97 5.92
C ASP A 8 9.81 -19.62 6.77
N ALA A 9 10.94 -19.31 6.14
CA ALA A 9 12.17 -18.88 6.82
C ALA A 9 12.02 -17.54 7.57
N TYR A 10 10.95 -16.79 7.32
CA TYR A 10 10.74 -15.46 7.91
C TYR A 10 9.78 -15.53 9.11
N GLY A 11 10.15 -14.84 10.19
CA GLY A 11 9.31 -14.75 11.40
C GLY A 11 8.20 -13.69 11.33
N ALA A 12 8.19 -12.84 10.31
CA ALA A 12 7.29 -11.70 10.17
C ALA A 12 7.27 -11.20 8.72
N PHE A 13 6.19 -10.51 8.32
CA PHE A 13 6.04 -9.99 6.97
C PHE A 13 5.60 -8.53 6.92
N VAL A 14 6.16 -7.81 5.94
CA VAL A 14 5.68 -6.49 5.52
C VAL A 14 5.28 -6.60 4.06
N LEU A 15 3.97 -6.48 3.78
CA LEU A 15 3.42 -6.60 2.44
C LEU A 15 2.96 -5.24 1.93
N GLY A 16 3.09 -5.00 0.63
CA GLY A 16 2.49 -3.81 0.06
C GLY A 16 2.33 -3.82 -1.44
N SER A 17 1.39 -3.00 -1.89
CA SER A 17 1.03 -2.89 -3.30
C SER A 17 0.63 -1.47 -3.67
N ALA A 18 0.78 -1.14 -4.95
CA ALA A 18 0.09 0.02 -5.50
C ALA A 18 -1.43 -0.23 -5.53
N VAL A 19 -2.20 0.85 -5.43
CA VAL A 19 -3.67 0.78 -5.50
C VAL A 19 -4.17 1.32 -6.83
N HIS A 20 -4.93 0.50 -7.54
CA HIS A 20 -5.71 0.91 -8.70
C HIS A 20 -7.17 0.54 -8.49
N GLY A 21 -8.10 1.47 -8.76
CA GLY A 21 -9.53 1.20 -8.61
C GLY A 21 -9.96 0.79 -7.20
N ARG A 22 -9.24 1.25 -6.16
CA ARG A 22 -9.44 0.89 -4.75
C ARG A 22 -9.08 -0.56 -4.40
N THR A 23 -8.28 -1.23 -5.23
CA THR A 23 -7.76 -2.57 -4.94
C THR A 23 -6.24 -2.62 -5.12
N TRP A 24 -5.59 -3.52 -4.39
CA TRP A 24 -4.21 -3.89 -4.68
C TRP A 24 -4.08 -4.49 -6.08
N LEU A 25 -2.89 -4.41 -6.65
CA LEU A 25 -2.59 -5.11 -7.91
C LEU A 25 -2.78 -6.61 -7.75
N ASP A 26 -3.24 -7.28 -8.81
CA ASP A 26 -3.56 -8.71 -8.79
C ASP A 26 -2.38 -9.56 -8.34
N ALA A 27 -1.16 -9.27 -8.81
CA ALA A 27 0.04 -9.99 -8.38
C ALA A 27 0.27 -9.98 -6.86
N ALA A 28 -0.06 -8.87 -6.18
CA ALA A 28 0.07 -8.80 -4.72
C ALA A 28 -1.05 -9.55 -4.00
N LYS A 29 -2.26 -9.54 -4.57
CA LYS A 29 -3.40 -10.32 -4.04
C LYS A 29 -3.16 -11.81 -4.24
N ASP A 30 -2.65 -12.22 -5.39
CA ASP A 30 -2.26 -13.60 -5.69
C ASP A 30 -1.21 -14.08 -4.69
N PHE A 31 -0.15 -13.27 -4.42
CA PHE A 31 0.82 -13.60 -3.38
C PHE A 31 0.18 -13.82 -2.01
N VAL A 32 -0.72 -12.92 -1.57
CA VAL A 32 -1.43 -13.08 -0.29
C VAL A 32 -2.22 -14.39 -0.29
N ARG A 33 -3.08 -14.59 -1.29
CA ARG A 33 -3.95 -15.78 -1.41
C ARG A 33 -3.14 -17.07 -1.35
N ASP A 34 -2.05 -17.12 -2.10
CA ASP A 34 -1.27 -18.34 -2.32
C ASP A 34 -0.35 -18.67 -1.12
N ASN A 35 -0.21 -17.75 -0.14
CA ASN A 35 0.64 -17.91 1.05
C ASN A 35 -0.11 -17.66 2.37
N LEU A 36 -1.45 -17.71 2.39
CA LEU A 36 -2.23 -17.42 3.60
C LEU A 36 -1.87 -18.31 4.80
N ASP A 37 -1.54 -19.57 4.55
CA ASP A 37 -1.10 -20.54 5.54
C ASP A 37 0.22 -20.14 6.21
N VAL A 38 1.15 -19.58 5.43
CA VAL A 38 2.42 -19.04 5.90
C VAL A 38 2.21 -17.69 6.62
N LEU A 39 1.34 -16.83 6.09
CA LEU A 39 1.12 -15.48 6.61
C LEU A 39 0.30 -15.45 7.91
N ALA A 40 -0.77 -16.23 8.00
CA ALA A 40 -1.73 -16.22 9.11
C ALA A 40 -1.11 -16.45 10.52
N PRO A 41 -0.14 -17.36 10.73
CA PRO A 41 0.44 -17.58 12.05
C PRO A 41 1.48 -16.52 12.45
N ARG A 42 1.85 -15.59 11.55
CA ARG A 42 2.97 -14.66 11.75
C ARG A 42 2.48 -13.20 11.82
N PRO A 43 3.23 -12.30 12.47
CA PRO A 43 2.98 -10.86 12.41
C PRO A 43 3.04 -10.34 10.97
N VAL A 44 1.96 -9.71 10.51
CA VAL A 44 1.88 -9.05 9.20
C VAL A 44 1.57 -7.57 9.36
N TRP A 45 2.35 -6.73 8.68
CA TRP A 45 2.02 -5.32 8.45
C TRP A 45 1.79 -5.10 6.96
N ILE A 46 0.83 -4.24 6.64
CA ILE A 46 0.50 -3.95 5.24
C ILE A 46 0.63 -2.46 4.93
N PHE A 47 1.07 -2.13 3.72
CA PHE A 47 1.05 -0.77 3.22
C PHE A 47 0.47 -0.70 1.81
N SER A 48 -0.15 0.43 1.48
CA SER A 48 -0.69 0.66 0.15
C SER A 48 -0.14 1.95 -0.42
N VAL A 49 0.32 1.94 -1.66
CA VAL A 49 0.84 3.13 -2.33
C VAL A 49 -0.20 3.66 -3.29
N GLY A 50 -0.67 4.88 -3.03
CA GLY A 50 -1.57 5.59 -3.91
C GLY A 50 -1.08 7.00 -4.17
N MET A 51 -2.01 7.87 -4.53
CA MET A 51 -1.75 9.29 -4.78
C MET A 51 -2.49 10.26 -3.85
N PRO A 52 -2.78 9.94 -2.57
CA PRO A 52 -3.56 10.85 -1.72
C PRO A 52 -2.87 12.19 -1.49
N GLY A 53 -1.53 12.22 -1.45
CA GLY A 53 -0.73 13.45 -1.33
C GLY A 53 -0.79 14.36 -2.58
N ALA A 54 -1.17 13.80 -3.73
CA ALA A 54 -1.31 14.55 -4.97
C ALA A 54 -2.69 15.20 -5.13
N LEU A 55 -3.67 14.79 -4.31
CA LEU A 55 -5.05 15.29 -4.34
C LEU A 55 -5.24 16.47 -3.38
N ARG A 56 -6.22 17.33 -3.68
CA ARG A 56 -6.54 18.52 -2.87
C ARG A 56 -8.02 18.61 -2.52
N GLY A 57 -8.31 19.35 -1.45
CA GLY A 57 -9.67 19.66 -1.02
C GLY A 57 -10.54 18.41 -0.78
N PRO A 58 -11.77 18.34 -1.33
CA PRO A 58 -12.68 17.23 -1.09
C PRO A 58 -12.15 15.88 -1.59
N TRP A 59 -11.32 15.87 -2.64
CA TRP A 59 -10.77 14.66 -3.23
C TRP A 59 -9.79 13.93 -2.30
N ARG A 60 -8.98 14.68 -1.54
CA ARG A 60 -8.10 14.08 -0.52
C ARG A 60 -8.91 13.40 0.59
N ARG A 61 -10.04 14.00 1.00
CA ARG A 61 -10.93 13.41 1.99
C ARG A 61 -11.62 12.16 1.46
N LEU A 62 -11.98 12.15 0.18
CA LEU A 62 -12.58 10.98 -0.46
C LEU A 62 -11.58 9.83 -0.55
N ALA A 63 -10.34 10.09 -0.95
CA ALA A 63 -9.29 9.07 -0.99
C ALA A 63 -9.03 8.42 0.38
N ALA A 64 -9.10 9.20 1.48
CA ALA A 64 -8.99 8.64 2.83
C ALA A 64 -10.15 7.67 3.18
N LYS A 65 -11.35 7.86 2.60
CA LYS A 65 -12.48 6.94 2.77
C LYS A 65 -12.36 5.66 1.96
N GLU A 66 -11.43 5.60 1.01
CA GLU A 66 -11.19 4.38 0.22
C GLU A 66 -10.26 3.39 0.93
N VAL A 67 -9.55 3.83 1.98
CA VAL A 67 -8.60 3.02 2.75
C VAL A 67 -9.25 1.72 3.28
N PRO A 68 -10.43 1.73 3.92
CA PRO A 68 -11.08 0.50 4.36
C PRO A 68 -11.44 -0.43 3.19
N LEU A 69 -11.91 0.13 2.07
CA LEU A 69 -12.28 -0.66 0.88
C LEU A 69 -11.06 -1.37 0.26
N ILE A 70 -9.88 -0.75 0.34
CA ILE A 70 -8.63 -1.36 -0.11
C ILE A 70 -8.30 -2.59 0.73
N VAL A 71 -8.44 -2.48 2.06
CA VAL A 71 -8.22 -3.59 3.00
C VAL A 71 -9.26 -4.69 2.80
N GLU A 72 -10.54 -4.34 2.65
CA GLU A 72 -11.62 -5.29 2.35
C GLU A 72 -11.41 -6.03 1.02
N SER A 73 -10.65 -5.46 0.09
CA SER A 73 -10.32 -6.12 -1.19
C SER A 73 -9.22 -7.19 -1.08
N LEU A 74 -8.59 -7.33 0.10
CA LEU A 74 -7.53 -8.31 0.31
C LEU A 74 -8.10 -9.73 0.45
N PRO A 75 -7.43 -10.75 -0.13
CA PRO A 75 -7.92 -12.12 -0.04
C PRO A 75 -7.89 -12.71 1.38
N GLY A 76 -8.86 -13.59 1.65
CA GLY A 76 -8.81 -14.59 2.72
C GLY A 76 -8.69 -14.04 4.14
N ASP A 77 -9.31 -12.91 4.42
CA ASP A 77 -9.33 -12.26 5.74
C ASP A 77 -7.93 -12.14 6.34
N LEU A 78 -6.96 -11.68 5.54
CA LEU A 78 -5.58 -11.50 5.97
C LEU A 78 -5.50 -10.70 7.28
N SER A 79 -5.16 -11.41 8.35
CA SER A 79 -4.88 -10.82 9.65
C SER A 79 -3.63 -9.96 9.55
N HIS A 80 -3.75 -8.70 9.95
CA HIS A 80 -2.64 -7.75 9.93
C HIS A 80 -2.71 -6.85 11.17
N ARG A 81 -1.55 -6.44 11.65
CA ARG A 81 -1.42 -5.58 12.83
C ARG A 81 -1.77 -4.13 12.52
N ARG A 82 -1.35 -3.64 11.36
CA ARG A 82 -1.56 -2.26 10.92
C ARG A 82 -1.52 -2.14 9.41
N HIS A 83 -2.39 -1.27 8.89
CA HIS A 83 -2.33 -0.77 7.52
C HIS A 83 -1.90 0.69 7.48
N LEU A 84 -0.94 1.03 6.61
CA LEU A 84 -0.53 2.41 6.38
C LEU A 84 -0.62 2.78 4.88
N PRO A 85 -1.48 3.75 4.50
CA PRO A 85 -1.49 4.28 3.14
C PRO A 85 -0.37 5.31 2.94
N PHE A 86 0.48 5.07 1.95
CA PHE A 86 1.53 6.00 1.52
C PHE A 86 1.17 6.70 0.21
N SER A 87 1.82 7.84 -0.01
CA SER A 87 1.80 8.52 -1.31
C SER A 87 3.05 8.19 -2.11
N GLY A 88 2.86 7.80 -3.36
CA GLY A 88 3.94 7.46 -4.28
C GLY A 88 4.42 8.64 -5.11
N VAL A 89 5.05 8.32 -6.24
CA VAL A 89 5.35 9.29 -7.29
C VAL A 89 4.18 9.29 -8.27
N VAL A 90 3.69 10.48 -8.62
CA VAL A 90 2.66 10.65 -9.66
C VAL A 90 3.31 11.29 -10.87
N ALA A 91 3.56 10.48 -11.90
CA ALA A 91 4.20 10.92 -13.13
C ALA A 91 3.20 11.01 -14.28
N ARG A 92 3.50 11.87 -15.27
CA ARG A 92 2.58 12.14 -16.40
C ARG A 92 2.40 10.92 -17.29
N ASP A 93 3.47 10.18 -17.52
CA ASP A 93 3.54 8.97 -18.34
C ASP A 93 2.73 7.80 -17.77
N GLN A 94 2.53 7.76 -16.45
CA GLN A 94 1.68 6.78 -15.78
C GLN A 94 0.17 6.97 -16.07
N LEU A 95 -0.25 8.13 -16.57
CA LEU A 95 -1.65 8.42 -16.89
C LEU A 95 -1.88 8.50 -18.40
N SER A 96 -3.01 7.95 -18.84
CA SER A 96 -3.55 8.17 -20.19
C SER A 96 -3.85 9.66 -20.43
N ARG A 97 -3.98 10.08 -21.70
CA ARG A 97 -4.30 11.48 -22.03
C ARG A 97 -5.57 11.98 -21.33
N ALA A 98 -6.62 11.17 -21.33
CA ALA A 98 -7.87 11.48 -20.61
C ALA A 98 -7.64 11.51 -19.08
N GLY A 99 -6.88 10.56 -18.55
CA GLY A 99 -6.51 10.54 -17.12
C GLY A 99 -5.75 11.78 -16.68
N ARG A 100 -4.85 12.32 -17.52
CA ARG A 100 -4.13 13.57 -17.24
C ARG A 100 -5.06 14.78 -17.14
N ILE A 101 -6.07 14.85 -18.02
CA ILE A 101 -7.06 15.94 -17.99
C ILE A 101 -7.89 15.85 -16.71
N LEU A 102 -8.44 14.67 -16.40
CA LEU A 102 -9.21 14.45 -15.18
C LEU A 102 -8.37 14.76 -13.93
N PHE A 103 -7.13 14.30 -13.89
CA PHE A 103 -6.22 14.55 -12.78
C PHE A 103 -5.99 16.05 -12.55
N HIS A 104 -5.85 16.83 -13.62
CA HIS A 104 -5.71 18.29 -13.50
C HIS A 104 -7.01 18.96 -13.00
N LEU A 105 -8.17 18.51 -13.47
CA LEU A 105 -9.49 19.03 -13.06
C LEU A 105 -9.75 18.82 -11.56
N VAL A 106 -9.28 17.72 -10.99
CA VAL A 106 -9.37 17.47 -9.54
C VAL A 106 -8.28 18.18 -8.72
N GLY A 107 -7.51 19.08 -9.35
CA GLY A 107 -6.45 19.86 -8.70
C GLY A 107 -5.16 19.08 -8.49
N GLY A 108 -5.00 17.95 -9.19
CA GLY A 108 -3.84 17.08 -9.14
C GLY A 108 -2.58 17.74 -9.67
N ARG A 109 -1.45 17.46 -9.03
CA ARG A 109 -0.13 17.88 -9.48
C ARG A 109 0.77 16.66 -9.65
N PHE A 110 1.62 16.69 -10.67
CA PHE A 110 2.64 15.66 -10.87
C PHE A 110 3.83 15.95 -9.98
N GLY A 111 4.44 14.92 -9.41
CA GLY A 111 5.57 15.06 -8.50
C GLY A 111 5.78 13.84 -7.61
N GLY A 112 6.84 13.91 -6.80
CA GLY A 112 7.07 12.97 -5.72
C GLY A 112 6.27 13.39 -4.48
N TYR A 113 5.46 12.48 -3.96
CA TYR A 113 4.68 12.68 -2.73
C TYR A 113 5.10 11.73 -1.61
N ARG A 114 6.21 11.01 -1.81
CA ARG A 114 6.79 10.14 -0.79
C ARG A 114 7.25 10.99 0.39
N ASP A 115 6.86 10.55 1.57
CA ASP A 115 7.28 11.12 2.85
C ASP A 115 8.27 10.15 3.47
N GLY A 116 9.57 10.48 3.37
CA GLY A 116 10.65 9.61 3.85
C GLY A 116 10.58 9.43 5.36
N ASP A 117 10.37 10.51 6.09
CA ASP A 117 10.27 10.49 7.56
C ASP A 117 9.09 9.62 8.03
N ALA A 118 7.95 9.66 7.32
CA ALA A 118 6.82 8.79 7.63
C ALA A 118 7.12 7.31 7.34
N ILE A 119 7.86 7.00 6.28
CA ILE A 119 8.27 5.63 5.94
C ILE A 119 9.26 5.10 6.98
N ASP A 120 10.29 5.89 7.30
CA ASP A 120 11.33 5.52 8.25
C ASP A 120 10.77 5.37 9.67
N GLY A 121 9.86 6.27 10.08
CA GLY A 121 9.17 6.18 11.35
C GLY A 121 8.28 4.92 11.45
N TRP A 122 7.58 4.57 10.38
CA TRP A 122 6.78 3.34 10.35
C TRP A 122 7.65 2.07 10.41
N ALA A 123 8.72 2.03 9.61
CA ALA A 123 9.65 0.91 9.60
C ALA A 123 10.35 0.73 10.96
N SER A 124 10.77 1.83 11.57
CA SER A 124 11.38 1.82 12.91
C SER A 124 10.40 1.31 13.96
N GLY A 125 9.12 1.74 13.89
CA GLY A 125 8.07 1.24 14.78
C GLY A 125 7.87 -0.27 14.67
N ILE A 126 7.90 -0.83 13.45
CA ILE A 126 7.83 -2.29 13.25
C ILE A 126 9.03 -2.98 13.89
N ALA A 127 10.25 -2.46 13.68
CA ALA A 127 11.46 -3.03 14.29
C ALA A 127 11.40 -3.02 15.82
N GLU A 128 10.87 -1.96 16.42
CA GLU A 128 10.64 -1.91 17.86
C GLU A 128 9.57 -2.90 18.34
N GLU A 129 8.48 -3.09 17.59
CA GLU A 129 7.47 -4.10 17.92
C GLU A 129 8.03 -5.52 17.89
N LEU A 130 8.91 -5.81 16.91
CA LEU A 130 9.55 -7.12 16.76
C LEU A 130 10.56 -7.43 17.87
N THR A 131 11.25 -6.42 18.41
CA THR A 131 12.22 -6.62 19.51
C THR A 131 11.57 -6.76 20.89
N ARG A 132 10.28 -6.41 21.01
CA ARG A 132 9.50 -6.59 22.24
C ARG A 132 8.78 -7.95 22.30
N THR A 133 8.84 -8.75 21.23
CA THR A 133 8.21 -10.07 21.13
C THR A 133 9.25 -11.16 21.43
#